data_AF-A0AAE3JFH3-F1
#
_entry.id   AF-A0AAE3JFH3-F1
#
_cell.length_a   1.000
_cell.length_b   1.000
_cell.length_c   1.000
_cell.angle_alpha   90.00
_cell.angle_beta   90.00
_cell.angle_gamma   90.00
#
_symmetry.space_group_name_H-M   'P 1'
#
loop_
_entity.id
_entity.type
_entity.pdbx_description
1 polymer ?
#
loop_
_entity_poly.entity_id
_entity_poly.type
_entity_poly.pdbx_seq_one_letter_code
_entity_poly.pdbx_strand_id
1 'polypeptide(L)'
;MTYLADEKRYEKMEYPRCGRSGLCLPKVSLGFWHNFGDNCSRDNMKKLMFTAFDLGITHFDLANNYGPAYGAAEANAGRILKEDFAAYRDELIISTKAGYDMWPGPYGDHGSRKYLLASLDQSLKRLGLDYVDIFYHHRMDPDTPLEETMGALAQAVISGKALYVGLSNYDGPTMERAAKILEELHCPFVINQNKYSILVRNIEQNGLKEASVKNGKGIIAFSPLAQGMLTDHYLNGIPADSRAAKDARYLKPEFITPEKVQALRALNAIAEERGETLARMALKWVMRDGAVTSVLVGASRPEQLIENCRAFEGSPLGEEELVRIDAATAGL
;
A
#
# COMPACT_ATOMS: atom_id res chain seq x y z
N MET A 1 25.01 -7.32 -15.86
CA MET A 1 25.57 -6.21 -15.05
C MET A 1 24.73 -6.10 -13.80
N THR A 2 25.36 -6.03 -12.63
CA THR A 2 24.70 -5.77 -11.35
C THR A 2 24.10 -4.37 -11.39
N TYR A 3 22.85 -4.22 -10.94
CA TYR A 3 22.21 -2.91 -10.81
C TYR A 3 23.01 -2.02 -9.85
N LEU A 4 23.22 -0.76 -10.24
CA LEU A 4 23.81 0.28 -9.41
C LEU A 4 22.74 1.36 -9.24
N ALA A 5 22.32 1.59 -8.00
CA ALA A 5 21.29 2.56 -7.68
C ALA A 5 21.80 4.00 -7.88
N ASP A 6 20.91 4.90 -8.31
CA ASP A 6 21.20 6.33 -8.46
C ASP A 6 21.68 6.91 -7.12
N GLU A 7 22.87 7.53 -7.12
CA GLU A 7 23.48 8.13 -5.93
C GLU A 7 22.63 9.26 -5.34
N LYS A 8 21.75 9.88 -6.15
CA LYS A 8 20.88 11.00 -5.75
C LYS A 8 19.48 10.57 -5.31
N ARG A 9 19.22 9.26 -5.20
CA ARG A 9 17.89 8.72 -4.87
C ARG A 9 17.25 9.30 -3.60
N TYR A 10 18.07 9.74 -2.65
CA TYR A 10 17.61 10.32 -1.38
C TYR A 10 17.42 11.84 -1.39
N GLU A 11 17.76 12.55 -2.48
CA GLU A 11 17.74 14.03 -2.49
C GLU A 11 16.34 14.63 -2.59
N LYS A 12 15.38 13.92 -3.21
CA LYS A 12 14.04 14.45 -3.53
C LYS A 12 12.89 13.82 -2.75
N MET A 13 12.97 12.52 -2.49
CA MET A 13 11.89 11.82 -1.78
C MET A 13 11.84 12.30 -0.33
N GLU A 14 10.63 12.61 0.15
CA GLU A 14 10.42 12.93 1.55
C GLU A 14 10.08 11.66 2.35
N TYR A 15 10.63 11.57 3.57
CA TYR A 15 10.50 10.40 4.44
C TYR A 15 9.86 10.76 5.79
N PRO A 16 8.53 10.98 5.87
CA PRO A 16 7.85 11.22 7.13
C PRO A 16 7.96 10.01 8.09
N ARG A 17 7.97 10.29 9.39
CA ARG A 17 7.92 9.25 10.43
C ARG A 17 6.60 8.50 10.38
N CYS A 18 6.67 7.19 10.62
CA CYS A 18 5.51 6.33 10.77
C CYS A 18 4.94 6.48 12.19
N GLY A 19 3.98 7.41 12.33
CA GLY A 19 3.43 7.79 13.63
C GLY A 19 4.52 8.32 14.57
N ARG A 20 4.59 7.80 15.79
CA ARG A 20 5.61 8.17 16.80
C ARG A 20 6.86 7.28 16.77
N SER A 21 6.98 6.36 15.81
CA SER A 21 8.13 5.46 15.72
C SER A 21 9.36 6.15 15.13
N GLY A 22 10.52 5.50 15.23
CA GLY A 22 11.75 5.89 14.53
C GLY A 22 11.77 5.49 13.05
N LEU A 23 10.82 4.66 12.60
CA LEU A 23 10.72 4.22 11.21
C LEU A 23 10.20 5.37 10.34
N CYS A 24 10.90 5.68 9.26
CA CYS A 24 10.42 6.60 8.24
C CYS A 24 10.04 5.82 6.98
N LEU A 25 8.93 6.21 6.35
CA LEU A 25 8.52 5.65 5.06
C LEU A 25 8.60 6.74 3.98
N PRO A 26 8.91 6.40 2.72
CA PRO A 26 8.81 7.36 1.64
C PRO A 26 7.35 7.81 1.50
N LYS A 27 7.11 9.09 1.15
CA LYS A 27 5.74 9.56 0.86
C LYS A 27 5.03 8.69 -0.18
N VAL A 28 5.79 8.12 -1.14
CA VAL A 28 5.29 7.14 -2.10
C VAL A 28 5.93 5.78 -1.84
N SER A 29 5.12 4.74 -1.61
CA SER A 29 5.54 3.34 -1.52
C SER A 29 5.05 2.55 -2.74
N LEU A 30 5.71 1.44 -3.10
CA LEU A 30 5.31 0.59 -4.23
C LEU A 30 4.69 -0.73 -3.76
N GLY A 31 3.46 -0.99 -4.19
CA GLY A 31 2.73 -2.22 -3.92
C GLY A 31 2.85 -3.24 -5.05
N PHE A 32 3.05 -4.51 -4.70
CA PHE A 32 3.30 -5.60 -5.64
C PHE A 32 2.04 -6.43 -5.96
N TRP A 33 0.86 -5.89 -5.61
CA TRP A 33 -0.42 -6.59 -5.79
C TRP A 33 -0.69 -7.00 -7.24
N HIS A 34 -0.23 -6.19 -8.20
CA HIS A 34 -0.32 -6.48 -9.63
C HIS A 34 1.03 -6.23 -10.31
N ASN A 35 1.22 -6.84 -11.47
CA ASN A 35 2.39 -6.68 -12.35
C ASN A 35 3.70 -7.34 -11.85
N PHE A 36 3.63 -8.14 -10.77
CA PHE A 36 4.75 -8.91 -10.22
C PHE A 36 4.51 -10.43 -10.21
N GLY A 37 3.39 -10.89 -10.77
CA GLY A 37 3.05 -12.31 -10.88
C GLY A 37 3.80 -13.06 -11.98
N ASP A 38 3.54 -14.37 -12.06
CA ASP A 38 4.08 -15.30 -13.07
C ASP A 38 3.67 -14.98 -14.53
N ASN A 39 2.57 -14.24 -14.71
CA ASN A 39 2.10 -13.77 -16.00
C ASN A 39 2.79 -12.47 -16.49
N CYS A 40 3.77 -11.94 -15.75
CA CYS A 40 4.42 -10.66 -16.05
C CYS A 40 5.89 -10.85 -16.44
N SER A 41 6.41 -9.94 -17.26
CA SER A 41 7.82 -9.97 -17.67
C SER A 41 8.73 -9.61 -16.50
N ARG A 42 9.72 -10.46 -16.22
CA ARG A 42 10.78 -10.21 -15.22
C ARG A 42 11.54 -8.93 -15.52
N ASP A 43 11.83 -8.63 -16.78
CA ASP A 43 12.52 -7.40 -17.16
C ASP A 43 11.71 -6.16 -16.79
N ASN A 44 10.37 -6.24 -16.91
CA ASN A 44 9.50 -5.14 -16.50
C ASN A 44 9.47 -4.99 -14.98
N MET A 45 9.39 -6.10 -14.23
CA MET A 45 9.47 -6.06 -12.76
C MET A 45 10.78 -5.41 -12.29
N LYS A 46 11.92 -5.81 -12.89
CA LYS A 46 13.23 -5.21 -12.60
C LYS A 46 13.22 -3.71 -12.88
N LYS A 47 12.75 -3.29 -14.06
CA LYS A 47 12.63 -1.86 -14.41
C LYS A 47 11.78 -1.09 -13.40
N LEU A 48 10.65 -1.64 -12.96
CA LEU A 48 9.79 -1.01 -11.95
C LEU A 48 10.51 -0.87 -10.61
N MET A 49 11.17 -1.93 -10.13
CA MET A 49 11.91 -1.90 -8.85
C MET A 49 13.09 -0.94 -8.89
N PHE A 50 13.87 -0.95 -9.97
CA PHE A 50 15.02 -0.04 -10.14
C PHE A 50 14.55 1.41 -10.20
N THR A 51 13.54 1.70 -11.03
CA THR A 51 12.98 3.06 -11.12
C THR A 51 12.44 3.52 -9.77
N ALA A 52 11.73 2.65 -9.04
CA ALA A 52 11.22 2.99 -7.72
C ALA A 52 12.36 3.38 -6.78
N PHE A 53 13.40 2.54 -6.69
CA PHE A 53 14.51 2.78 -5.78
C PHE A 53 15.38 3.98 -6.18
N ASP A 54 15.61 4.19 -7.48
CA ASP A 54 16.31 5.38 -8.02
C ASP A 54 15.53 6.69 -7.73
N LEU A 55 14.21 6.62 -7.59
CA LEU A 55 13.35 7.73 -7.17
C LEU A 55 13.25 7.88 -5.64
N GLY A 56 13.98 7.07 -4.87
CA GLY A 56 13.95 7.09 -3.41
C GLY A 56 12.80 6.31 -2.78
N ILE A 57 12.00 5.56 -3.53
CA ILE A 57 10.99 4.66 -2.96
C ILE A 57 11.73 3.47 -2.30
N THR A 58 11.80 3.49 -0.98
CA THR A 58 12.47 2.46 -0.17
C THR A 58 11.52 1.40 0.40
N HIS A 59 10.19 1.55 0.23
CA HIS A 59 9.22 0.60 0.76
C HIS A 59 8.54 -0.19 -0.37
N PHE A 60 8.73 -1.51 -0.33
CA PHE A 60 8.06 -2.49 -1.20
C PHE A 60 7.08 -3.33 -0.40
N ASP A 61 5.81 -3.25 -0.77
CA ASP A 61 4.73 -3.89 -0.04
C ASP A 61 4.17 -5.11 -0.80
N LEU A 62 4.23 -6.27 -0.14
CA LEU A 62 3.78 -7.55 -0.69
C LEU A 62 2.72 -8.18 0.22
N ALA A 63 2.15 -9.30 -0.21
CA ALA A 63 1.36 -10.20 0.62
C ALA A 63 1.51 -11.62 0.11
N ASN A 64 1.25 -12.59 0.97
CA ASN A 64 1.38 -14.01 0.67
C ASN A 64 0.67 -14.45 -0.62
N ASN A 65 -0.50 -13.90 -0.92
CA ASN A 65 -1.34 -14.29 -2.05
C ASN A 65 -1.21 -13.37 -3.28
N TYR A 66 -0.29 -12.41 -3.28
CA TYR A 66 -0.05 -11.59 -4.48
C TYR A 66 0.53 -12.44 -5.62
N GLY A 67 0.03 -12.20 -6.83
CA GLY A 67 0.11 -13.17 -7.93
C GLY A 67 -0.15 -12.60 -9.33
N PRO A 68 -0.74 -13.42 -10.23
CA PRO A 68 -2.01 -14.11 -9.99
C PRO A 68 -1.92 -15.51 -9.35
N ALA A 69 -0.87 -16.29 -9.61
CA ALA A 69 -0.61 -17.48 -8.79
C ALA A 69 -0.18 -17.05 -7.38
N TYR A 70 -0.84 -17.55 -6.34
CA TYR A 70 -0.55 -17.16 -4.95
C TYR A 70 0.92 -17.39 -4.59
N GLY A 71 1.58 -16.35 -4.07
CA GLY A 71 3.00 -16.34 -3.73
C GLY A 71 3.94 -16.05 -4.89
N ALA A 72 3.46 -15.92 -6.13
CA ALA A 72 4.32 -15.65 -7.28
C ALA A 72 5.00 -14.28 -7.18
N ALA A 73 4.30 -13.26 -6.66
CA ALA A 73 4.89 -11.94 -6.48
C ALA A 73 6.07 -11.97 -5.49
N GLU A 74 5.93 -12.68 -4.36
CA GLU A 74 7.01 -12.86 -3.39
C GLU A 74 8.20 -13.64 -3.99
N ALA A 75 7.92 -14.71 -4.74
CA ALA A 75 8.97 -15.51 -5.37
C ALA A 75 9.76 -14.71 -6.42
N ASN A 76 9.08 -13.89 -7.22
CA ASN A 76 9.73 -13.02 -8.20
C ASN A 76 10.51 -11.88 -7.52
N ALA A 77 9.91 -11.24 -6.51
CA ALA A 77 10.60 -10.21 -5.73
C ALA A 77 11.85 -10.78 -5.06
N GLY A 78 11.78 -11.95 -4.43
CA GLY A 78 12.93 -12.58 -3.79
C GLY A 78 14.09 -12.87 -4.73
N ARG A 79 13.81 -13.28 -5.98
CA ARG A 79 14.84 -13.46 -7.01
C ARG A 79 15.52 -12.14 -7.36
N ILE A 80 14.75 -11.08 -7.60
CA ILE A 80 15.29 -9.76 -7.95
C ILE A 80 16.05 -9.16 -6.75
N LEU A 81 15.53 -9.32 -5.54
CA LEU A 81 16.20 -8.89 -4.32
C LEU A 81 17.58 -9.53 -4.18
N LYS A 82 17.66 -10.85 -4.37
CA LYS A 82 18.92 -11.60 -4.29
C LYS A 82 19.92 -11.22 -5.39
N GLU A 83 19.45 -11.02 -6.61
CA GLU A 83 20.32 -10.80 -7.77
C GLU A 83 20.75 -9.35 -7.93
N ASP A 84 19.87 -8.39 -7.63
CA ASP A 84 20.04 -6.98 -7.98
C ASP A 84 20.02 -6.03 -6.76
N PHE A 85 19.43 -6.42 -5.63
CA PHE A 85 19.33 -5.57 -4.43
C PHE A 85 20.06 -6.11 -3.20
N ALA A 86 20.90 -7.14 -3.34
CA ALA A 86 21.58 -7.75 -2.20
C ALA A 86 22.42 -6.74 -1.39
N ALA A 87 23.03 -5.76 -2.07
CA ALA A 87 23.80 -4.69 -1.43
C ALA A 87 22.93 -3.61 -0.76
N TYR A 88 21.63 -3.59 -1.04
CA TYR A 88 20.70 -2.52 -0.63
C TYR A 88 19.61 -3.01 0.33
N ARG A 89 19.64 -4.26 0.79
CA ARG A 89 18.58 -4.83 1.66
C ARG A 89 18.32 -3.96 2.90
N ASP A 90 19.36 -3.41 3.50
CA ASP A 90 19.24 -2.60 4.72
C ASP A 90 18.80 -1.16 4.44
N GLU A 91 18.74 -0.76 3.17
CA GLU A 91 18.15 0.50 2.70
C GLU A 91 16.67 0.35 2.33
N LEU A 92 16.11 -0.87 2.45
CA LEU A 92 14.75 -1.21 2.05
C LEU A 92 13.88 -1.58 3.25
N ILE A 93 12.61 -1.20 3.16
CA ILE A 93 11.52 -1.71 3.98
C ILE A 93 10.73 -2.69 3.10
N ILE A 94 10.70 -3.95 3.48
CA ILE A 94 9.94 -5.00 2.81
C ILE A 94 8.81 -5.46 3.73
N SER A 95 7.57 -5.44 3.25
CA SER A 95 6.42 -5.95 3.99
C SER A 95 5.81 -7.20 3.37
N THR A 96 5.22 -8.05 4.21
CA THR A 96 4.28 -9.09 3.75
C THR A 96 3.11 -9.24 4.73
N LYS A 97 2.10 -10.03 4.37
CA LYS A 97 0.81 -10.12 5.08
C LYS A 97 0.23 -11.53 5.02
N ALA A 98 -0.53 -11.87 6.05
CA ALA A 98 -1.44 -13.02 6.07
C ALA A 98 -2.80 -12.59 6.64
N GLY A 99 -3.90 -13.11 6.09
CA GLY A 99 -5.26 -12.79 6.56
C GLY A 99 -6.37 -13.00 5.53
N TYR A 100 -6.02 -13.11 4.25
CA TYR A 100 -6.91 -13.54 3.16
C TYR A 100 -6.56 -14.96 2.71
N ASP A 101 -7.40 -15.57 1.87
CA ASP A 101 -7.15 -16.90 1.30
C ASP A 101 -5.76 -17.01 0.64
N MET A 102 -5.08 -18.11 0.92
CA MET A 102 -3.73 -18.44 0.46
C MET A 102 -3.58 -19.93 0.13
N TRP A 103 -4.22 -20.83 0.87
CA TRP A 103 -4.21 -22.27 0.55
C TRP A 103 -5.48 -22.97 1.07
N PRO A 104 -5.82 -24.15 0.53
CA PRO A 104 -7.06 -24.85 0.89
C PRO A 104 -7.15 -25.27 2.36
N GLY A 105 -8.37 -25.30 2.88
CA GLY A 105 -8.69 -25.81 4.21
C GLY A 105 -8.71 -24.74 5.31
N PRO A 106 -9.02 -25.12 6.56
CA PRO A 106 -9.35 -24.18 7.63
C PRO A 106 -8.14 -23.40 8.18
N TYR A 107 -6.95 -23.60 7.62
CA TYR A 107 -5.70 -23.04 8.13
C TYR A 107 -5.01 -22.10 7.14
N GLY A 108 -5.64 -21.81 5.99
CA GLY A 108 -5.05 -21.00 4.90
C GLY A 108 -5.71 -19.64 4.68
N ASP A 109 -6.53 -19.18 5.63
CA ASP A 109 -7.21 -17.88 5.61
C ASP A 109 -7.42 -17.39 7.08
N HIS A 110 -7.91 -16.16 7.25
CA HIS A 110 -8.35 -15.57 8.53
C HIS A 110 -7.21 -15.21 9.53
N GLY A 111 -7.49 -15.21 10.84
CA GLY A 111 -6.62 -14.63 11.87
C GLY A 111 -5.88 -15.61 12.78
N SER A 112 -6.05 -16.92 12.60
CA SER A 112 -5.48 -17.91 13.53
C SER A 112 -3.96 -17.86 13.64
N ARG A 113 -3.43 -18.15 14.83
CA ARG A 113 -1.97 -18.26 15.07
C ARG A 113 -1.32 -19.28 14.14
N LYS A 114 -2.01 -20.39 13.87
CA LYS A 114 -1.55 -21.44 12.93
C LYS A 114 -1.31 -20.86 11.55
N TYR A 115 -2.26 -20.09 11.03
CA TYR A 115 -2.19 -19.52 9.69
C TYR A 115 -1.12 -18.44 9.60
N LEU A 116 -1.14 -17.44 10.49
CA LEU A 116 -0.24 -16.29 10.42
C LEU A 116 1.24 -16.73 10.47
N LEU A 117 1.60 -17.59 11.42
CA LEU A 117 2.99 -18.02 11.58
C LEU A 117 3.45 -18.95 10.46
N ALA A 118 2.60 -19.89 10.03
CA ALA A 118 2.94 -20.76 8.89
C ALA A 118 3.06 -19.97 7.59
N SER A 119 2.24 -18.93 7.41
CA SER A 119 2.28 -18.08 6.23
C SER A 119 3.52 -17.18 6.21
N LEU A 120 3.93 -16.63 7.35
CA LEU A 120 5.19 -15.88 7.46
C LEU A 120 6.39 -16.75 7.08
N ASP A 121 6.48 -17.97 7.60
CA ASP A 121 7.57 -18.91 7.26
C ASP A 121 7.65 -19.19 5.75
N GLN A 122 6.50 -19.38 5.10
CA GLN A 122 6.47 -19.56 3.66
C GLN A 122 6.86 -18.29 2.90
N SER A 123 6.44 -17.12 3.38
CA SER A 123 6.73 -15.83 2.75
C SER A 123 8.23 -15.52 2.80
N LEU A 124 8.86 -15.70 3.96
CA LEU A 124 10.32 -15.58 4.12
C LEU A 124 11.08 -16.53 3.20
N LYS A 125 10.61 -17.79 3.07
CA LYS A 125 11.19 -18.75 2.13
C LYS A 125 11.07 -18.31 0.67
N ARG A 126 9.92 -17.77 0.24
CA ARG A 126 9.70 -17.28 -1.13
C ARG A 126 10.52 -16.02 -1.43
N LEU A 127 10.59 -15.10 -0.47
CA LEU A 127 11.39 -13.87 -0.56
C LEU A 127 12.89 -14.13 -0.44
N GLY A 128 13.29 -15.24 0.18
CA GLY A 128 14.70 -15.51 0.49
C GLY A 128 15.28 -14.53 1.52
N LEU A 129 14.47 -14.14 2.51
CA LEU A 129 14.84 -13.20 3.57
C LEU A 129 14.79 -13.88 4.94
N ASP A 130 15.66 -13.43 5.85
CA ASP A 130 15.63 -13.86 7.25
C ASP A 130 14.45 -13.22 8.01
N TYR A 131 14.11 -11.99 7.65
CA TYR A 131 13.00 -11.24 8.22
C TYR A 131 12.38 -10.28 7.20
N VAL A 132 11.12 -9.91 7.44
CA VAL A 132 10.48 -8.73 6.83
C VAL A 132 10.52 -7.55 7.79
N ASP A 133 10.56 -6.35 7.25
CA ASP A 133 10.57 -5.14 8.08
C ASP A 133 9.20 -4.94 8.74
N ILE A 134 8.11 -5.25 8.02
CA ILE A 134 6.74 -5.16 8.55
C ILE A 134 5.94 -6.42 8.19
N PHE A 135 5.42 -7.12 9.21
CA PHE A 135 4.45 -8.21 9.01
C PHE A 135 3.04 -7.76 9.39
N TYR A 136 2.09 -7.93 8.47
CA TYR A 136 0.71 -7.51 8.69
C TYR A 136 -0.25 -8.68 8.96
N HIS A 137 -1.22 -8.41 9.84
CA HIS A 137 -2.52 -9.08 9.70
C HIS A 137 -3.35 -8.36 8.63
N HIS A 138 -3.76 -9.08 7.60
CA HIS A 138 -4.20 -8.51 6.31
C HIS A 138 -5.66 -8.00 6.32
N ARG A 139 -6.52 -8.54 7.19
CA ARG A 139 -7.91 -8.08 7.41
C ARG A 139 -8.38 -8.49 8.79
N MET A 140 -9.41 -7.84 9.34
CA MET A 140 -10.04 -8.33 10.58
C MET A 140 -10.64 -9.73 10.40
N ASP A 141 -10.56 -10.51 11.47
CA ASP A 141 -11.22 -11.81 11.59
C ASP A 141 -12.09 -11.81 12.84
N PRO A 142 -13.42 -11.67 12.72
CA PRO A 142 -14.31 -11.56 13.87
C PRO A 142 -14.48 -12.88 14.65
N ASP A 143 -14.11 -14.02 14.04
CA ASP A 143 -14.32 -15.35 14.61
C ASP A 143 -13.10 -15.87 15.39
N THR A 144 -11.92 -15.26 15.21
CA THR A 144 -10.72 -15.53 16.02
C THR A 144 -10.58 -14.47 17.12
N PRO A 145 -10.37 -14.85 18.39
CA PRO A 145 -10.06 -13.89 19.44
C PRO A 145 -8.88 -12.99 19.07
N LEU A 146 -9.04 -11.68 19.24
CA LEU A 146 -8.05 -10.70 18.80
C LEU A 146 -6.68 -10.94 19.46
N GLU A 147 -6.68 -11.42 20.70
CA GLU A 147 -5.51 -11.79 21.49
C GLU A 147 -4.68 -12.89 20.82
N GLU A 148 -5.32 -13.85 20.15
CA GLU A 148 -4.61 -14.91 19.43
C GLU A 148 -3.84 -14.33 18.24
N THR A 149 -4.51 -13.51 17.43
CA THR A 149 -3.93 -12.86 16.27
C THR A 149 -2.79 -11.92 16.66
N MET A 150 -3.01 -11.08 17.68
CA MET A 150 -1.99 -10.15 18.17
C MET A 150 -0.81 -10.90 18.82
N GLY A 151 -1.08 -12.00 19.51
CA GLY A 151 -0.05 -12.90 20.05
C GLY A 151 0.77 -13.59 18.96
N ALA A 152 0.19 -13.88 17.80
CA ALA A 152 0.92 -14.36 16.62
C ALA A 152 1.83 -13.28 16.02
N LEU A 153 1.34 -12.04 15.91
CA LEU A 153 2.15 -10.90 15.45
C LEU A 153 3.32 -10.62 16.41
N ALA A 154 3.07 -10.62 17.73
CA ALA A 154 4.13 -10.48 18.73
C ALA A 154 5.17 -11.61 18.64
N GLN A 155 4.72 -12.85 18.43
CA GLN A 155 5.63 -13.98 18.23
C GLN A 155 6.52 -13.80 17.00
N ALA A 156 5.99 -13.27 15.90
CA ALA A 156 6.77 -12.99 14.69
C ALA A 156 7.96 -12.06 15.00
N VAL A 157 7.72 -11.01 15.78
CA VAL A 157 8.77 -10.08 16.23
C VAL A 157 9.75 -10.74 17.20
N ILE A 158 9.26 -11.38 18.26
CA ILE A 158 10.12 -12.02 19.28
C ILE A 158 11.04 -13.08 18.66
N SER A 159 10.56 -13.79 17.62
CA SER A 159 11.37 -14.78 16.89
C SER A 159 12.36 -14.18 15.89
N GLY A 160 12.40 -12.85 15.73
CA GLY A 160 13.28 -12.15 14.79
C GLY A 160 12.85 -12.25 13.32
N LYS A 161 11.62 -12.73 13.04
CA LYS A 161 11.10 -12.92 11.67
C LYS A 161 10.40 -11.68 11.11
N ALA A 162 10.09 -10.71 11.97
CA ALA A 162 9.60 -9.40 11.61
C ALA A 162 10.23 -8.33 12.51
N LEU A 163 10.57 -7.15 11.99
CA LEU A 163 11.05 -6.05 12.84
C LEU A 163 9.89 -5.27 13.49
N TYR A 164 8.84 -5.03 12.70
CA TYR A 164 7.62 -4.33 13.10
C TYR A 164 6.38 -5.12 12.68
N VAL A 165 5.25 -4.76 13.28
CA VAL A 165 3.94 -5.29 12.86
C VAL A 165 3.02 -4.17 12.42
N GLY A 166 2.09 -4.52 11.54
CA GLY A 166 1.03 -3.64 11.07
C GLY A 166 -0.32 -4.34 11.01
N LEU A 167 -1.37 -3.55 10.88
CA LEU A 167 -2.75 -4.04 10.70
C LEU A 167 -3.31 -3.48 9.40
N SER A 168 -4.06 -4.29 8.67
CA SER A 168 -4.67 -3.86 7.40
C SER A 168 -6.17 -4.08 7.43
N ASN A 169 -6.94 -3.13 6.88
CA ASN A 169 -8.40 -3.19 6.81
C ASN A 169 -9.10 -3.30 8.18
N TYR A 170 -8.52 -2.73 9.23
CA TYR A 170 -9.16 -2.58 10.53
C TYR A 170 -10.04 -1.32 10.57
N ASP A 171 -11.02 -1.29 11.47
CA ASP A 171 -11.71 -0.07 11.90
C ASP A 171 -11.02 0.56 13.13
N GLY A 172 -11.43 1.77 13.52
CA GLY A 172 -10.87 2.47 14.68
C GLY A 172 -11.02 1.69 15.98
N PRO A 173 -12.24 1.30 16.38
CA PRO A 173 -12.47 0.60 17.65
C PRO A 173 -11.68 -0.70 17.79
N THR A 174 -11.55 -1.48 16.72
CA THR A 174 -10.80 -2.74 16.76
C THR A 174 -9.30 -2.50 16.72
N MET A 175 -8.82 -1.49 15.97
CA MET A 175 -7.41 -1.09 15.97
C MET A 175 -6.96 -0.60 17.36
N GLU A 176 -7.78 0.17 18.08
CA GLU A 176 -7.45 0.59 19.46
C GLU A 176 -7.35 -0.60 20.43
N ARG A 177 -8.25 -1.59 20.33
CA ARG A 177 -8.15 -2.82 21.13
C ARG A 177 -6.88 -3.61 20.79
N ALA A 178 -6.58 -3.76 19.51
CA ALA A 178 -5.36 -4.43 19.04
C ALA A 178 -4.09 -3.71 19.52
N ALA A 179 -4.09 -2.37 19.50
CA ALA A 179 -2.99 -1.55 19.96
C ALA A 179 -2.68 -1.80 21.45
N LYS A 180 -3.72 -1.88 22.30
CA LYS A 180 -3.56 -2.18 23.73
C LYS A 180 -2.94 -3.56 23.95
N ILE A 181 -3.45 -4.59 23.29
CA ILE A 181 -2.91 -5.96 23.40
C ILE A 181 -1.45 -5.99 22.95
N LEU A 182 -1.11 -5.35 21.83
CA LEU A 182 0.27 -5.32 21.33
C LEU A 182 1.21 -4.51 22.23
N GLU A 183 0.71 -3.45 22.90
CA GLU A 183 1.46 -2.69 23.90
C GLU A 183 1.75 -3.54 25.14
N GLU A 184 0.76 -4.28 25.65
CA GLU A 184 0.92 -5.24 26.77
C GLU A 184 1.92 -6.36 26.43
N LEU A 185 1.99 -6.76 25.16
CA LEU A 185 2.95 -7.76 24.65
C LEU A 185 4.32 -7.15 24.29
N HIS A 186 4.53 -5.84 24.51
CA HIS A 186 5.74 -5.11 24.09
C HIS A 186 6.09 -5.28 22.60
N CYS A 187 5.08 -5.43 21.75
CA CYS A 187 5.24 -5.64 20.33
C CYS A 187 5.22 -4.29 19.56
N PRO A 188 6.20 -4.02 18.67
CA PRO A 188 6.31 -2.76 17.94
C PRO A 188 5.28 -2.65 16.80
N PHE A 189 4.04 -2.31 17.17
CA PHE A 189 2.97 -1.96 16.24
C PHE A 189 3.10 -0.51 15.78
N VAL A 190 3.35 -0.30 14.49
CA VAL A 190 3.69 1.03 13.96
C VAL A 190 2.74 1.56 12.89
N ILE A 191 2.01 0.71 12.17
CA ILE A 191 1.33 1.13 10.94
C ILE A 191 -0.01 0.45 10.66
N ASN A 192 -0.96 1.22 10.15
CA ASN A 192 -2.22 0.75 9.60
C ASN A 192 -2.22 0.89 8.07
N GLN A 193 -2.63 -0.16 7.34
CA GLN A 193 -2.80 -0.12 5.89
C GLN A 193 -4.29 -0.19 5.52
N ASN A 194 -4.83 0.89 4.97
CA ASN A 194 -6.27 0.96 4.67
C ASN A 194 -6.55 1.59 3.31
N LYS A 195 -7.68 1.17 2.73
CA LYS A 195 -8.15 1.70 1.45
C LYS A 195 -8.57 3.15 1.65
N TYR A 196 -7.93 4.07 0.93
CA TYR A 196 -8.24 5.48 1.06
C TYR A 196 -7.89 6.25 -0.21
N SER A 197 -8.87 6.97 -0.74
CA SER A 197 -8.74 7.84 -1.92
C SER A 197 -9.84 8.90 -1.88
N ILE A 198 -9.81 9.86 -2.81
CA ILE A 198 -10.89 10.84 -2.99
C ILE A 198 -12.26 10.15 -3.09
N LEU A 199 -12.34 9.00 -3.78
CA LEU A 199 -13.58 8.24 -4.00
C LEU A 199 -13.91 7.21 -2.90
N VAL A 200 -13.01 6.96 -1.96
CA VAL A 200 -13.20 5.95 -0.89
C VAL A 200 -12.70 6.52 0.42
N ARG A 201 -13.62 7.01 1.25
CA ARG A 201 -13.30 7.78 2.47
C ARG A 201 -13.67 7.10 3.78
N ASN A 202 -13.92 5.78 3.76
CA ASN A 202 -14.39 5.02 4.92
C ASN A 202 -13.54 5.23 6.19
N ILE A 203 -12.22 5.41 6.05
CA ILE A 203 -11.33 5.60 7.22
C ILE A 203 -11.56 6.90 7.98
N GLU A 204 -12.20 7.89 7.34
CA GLU A 204 -12.59 9.15 7.97
C GLU A 204 -13.84 8.98 8.84
N GLN A 205 -14.65 7.93 8.60
CA GLN A 205 -15.94 7.71 9.24
C GLN A 205 -15.93 6.52 10.21
N ASN A 206 -15.07 5.52 9.99
CA ASN A 206 -14.99 4.32 10.81
C ASN A 206 -14.06 4.45 12.04
N GLY A 207 -13.61 5.68 12.33
CA GLY A 207 -12.73 6.01 13.46
C GLY A 207 -11.25 5.65 13.29
N LEU A 208 -10.84 4.97 12.21
CA LEU A 208 -9.45 4.53 12.06
C LEU A 208 -8.46 5.69 12.02
N LYS A 209 -8.79 6.73 11.25
CA LYS A 209 -7.85 7.84 11.03
C LYS A 209 -7.56 8.58 12.34
N GLU A 210 -8.61 8.91 13.08
CA GLU A 210 -8.52 9.53 14.40
C GLU A 210 -7.78 8.63 15.40
N ALA A 211 -8.18 7.35 15.49
CA ALA A 211 -7.56 6.41 16.41
C ALA A 211 -6.06 6.21 16.11
N SER A 212 -5.66 6.18 14.84
CA SER A 212 -4.25 6.03 14.45
C SER A 212 -3.43 7.21 14.93
N VAL A 213 -3.90 8.45 14.71
CA VAL A 213 -3.24 9.67 15.18
C VAL A 213 -3.13 9.67 16.70
N LYS A 214 -4.24 9.42 17.41
CA LYS A 214 -4.30 9.37 18.88
C LYS A 214 -3.30 8.36 19.47
N ASN A 215 -3.18 7.19 18.87
CA ASN A 215 -2.27 6.13 19.34
C ASN A 215 -0.84 6.26 18.79
N GLY A 216 -0.58 7.28 17.95
CA GLY A 216 0.72 7.51 17.32
C GLY A 216 1.13 6.41 16.35
N LYS A 217 0.18 5.86 15.60
CA LYS A 217 0.38 4.84 14.56
C LYS A 217 0.30 5.49 13.18
N GLY A 218 1.23 5.15 12.30
CA GLY A 218 1.21 5.62 10.92
C GLY A 218 0.06 5.02 10.12
N ILE A 219 -0.26 5.66 8.99
CA ILE A 219 -1.23 5.16 8.03
C ILE A 219 -0.57 5.10 6.66
N ILE A 220 -0.67 3.97 5.97
CA ILE A 220 -0.36 3.85 4.54
C ILE A 220 -1.64 3.60 3.75
N ALA A 221 -1.94 4.49 2.81
CA ALA A 221 -3.17 4.44 2.03
C ALA A 221 -2.99 3.55 0.78
N PHE A 222 -3.72 2.44 0.68
CA PHE A 222 -3.71 1.60 -0.52
C PHE A 222 -4.87 1.93 -1.47
N SER A 223 -4.68 1.59 -2.74
CA SER A 223 -5.57 1.99 -3.83
C SER A 223 -5.85 3.52 -3.86
N PRO A 224 -4.84 4.39 -3.67
CA PRO A 224 -5.05 5.84 -3.57
C PRO A 224 -5.56 6.46 -4.87
N LEU A 225 -5.32 5.79 -6.01
CA LEU A 225 -5.84 6.18 -7.32
C LEU A 225 -7.15 5.45 -7.70
N ALA A 226 -7.82 4.80 -6.74
CA ALA A 226 -9.05 4.02 -6.97
C ALA A 226 -8.91 3.06 -8.17
N GLN A 227 -7.82 2.27 -8.17
CA GLN A 227 -7.48 1.32 -9.23
C GLN A 227 -7.30 1.94 -10.64
N GLY A 228 -6.96 3.23 -10.70
CA GLY A 228 -6.75 3.98 -11.94
C GLY A 228 -7.93 4.89 -12.29
N MET A 229 -9.04 4.87 -11.56
CA MET A 229 -10.16 5.79 -11.79
C MET A 229 -9.74 7.25 -11.62
N LEU A 230 -8.91 7.56 -10.62
CA LEU A 230 -8.39 8.91 -10.37
C LEU A 230 -7.17 9.22 -11.25
N THR A 231 -7.33 8.98 -12.56
CA THR A 231 -6.36 9.30 -13.62
C THR A 231 -7.12 9.77 -14.86
N ASP A 232 -6.41 10.16 -15.92
CA ASP A 232 -7.02 10.53 -17.21
C ASP A 232 -7.65 9.35 -17.97
N HIS A 233 -7.32 8.11 -17.58
CA HIS A 233 -7.69 6.89 -18.32
C HIS A 233 -9.19 6.73 -18.57
N TYR A 234 -10.05 7.17 -17.64
CA TYR A 234 -11.49 6.89 -17.70
C TYR A 234 -12.36 8.12 -18.01
N LEU A 235 -11.75 9.27 -18.34
CA LEU A 235 -12.48 10.52 -18.60
C LEU A 235 -13.34 10.46 -19.87
N ASN A 236 -12.95 9.62 -20.83
CA ASN A 236 -13.53 9.52 -22.17
C ASN A 236 -14.05 8.10 -22.50
N GLY A 237 -14.39 7.31 -21.47
CA GLY A 237 -14.82 5.91 -21.62
C GLY A 237 -13.77 4.93 -21.10
N ILE A 238 -13.95 3.62 -21.37
CA ILE A 238 -13.05 2.56 -20.89
C ILE A 238 -12.04 2.21 -21.99
N PRO A 239 -10.74 2.51 -21.84
CA PRO A 239 -9.73 2.13 -22.82
C PRO A 239 -9.57 0.61 -22.89
N ALA A 240 -9.32 0.08 -24.10
CA ALA A 240 -9.16 -1.36 -24.34
C ALA A 240 -7.95 -1.97 -23.62
N ASP A 241 -6.91 -1.18 -23.37
CA ASP A 241 -5.69 -1.62 -22.68
C ASP A 241 -5.72 -1.37 -21.16
N SER A 242 -6.82 -0.82 -20.65
CA SER A 242 -7.00 -0.47 -19.23
C SER A 242 -7.24 -1.70 -18.34
N ARG A 243 -7.08 -1.53 -17.02
CA ARG A 243 -7.33 -2.59 -16.04
C ARG A 243 -8.76 -3.12 -16.14
N ALA A 244 -9.74 -2.22 -16.25
CA ALA A 244 -11.14 -2.58 -16.37
C ALA A 244 -11.46 -3.44 -17.60
N ALA A 245 -10.69 -3.29 -18.69
CA ALA A 245 -10.85 -4.09 -19.90
C ALA A 245 -10.08 -5.43 -19.83
N LYS A 246 -8.88 -5.44 -19.23
CA LYS A 246 -8.00 -6.63 -19.20
C LYS A 246 -8.30 -7.61 -18.06
N ASP A 247 -8.74 -7.12 -16.91
CA ASP A 247 -8.97 -7.94 -15.72
C ASP A 247 -10.12 -7.40 -14.85
N ALA A 248 -11.34 -7.76 -15.23
CA ALA A 248 -12.57 -7.35 -14.55
C ALA A 248 -12.72 -7.91 -13.12
N ARG A 249 -11.80 -8.76 -12.64
CA ARG A 249 -11.83 -9.23 -11.24
C ARG A 249 -11.60 -8.10 -10.25
N TYR A 250 -10.81 -7.09 -10.62
CA TYR A 250 -10.36 -6.04 -9.71
C TYR A 250 -11.10 -4.71 -9.91
N LEU A 251 -11.25 -4.28 -11.16
CA LEU A 251 -12.05 -3.12 -11.53
C LEU A 251 -13.09 -3.55 -12.57
N LYS A 252 -14.34 -3.64 -12.15
CA LYS A 252 -15.43 -3.98 -13.06
C LYS A 252 -15.87 -2.76 -13.87
N PRO A 253 -16.16 -2.89 -15.17
CA PRO A 253 -16.75 -1.81 -15.97
C PRO A 253 -17.97 -1.17 -15.32
N GLU A 254 -18.83 -1.97 -14.67
CA GLU A 254 -20.02 -1.50 -13.96
C GLU A 254 -19.73 -0.52 -12.81
N PHE A 255 -18.50 -0.49 -12.29
CA PHE A 255 -18.11 0.47 -11.25
C PHE A 255 -17.74 1.84 -11.81
N ILE A 256 -17.64 1.98 -13.14
CA ILE A 256 -17.35 3.23 -13.85
C ILE A 256 -18.68 3.79 -14.36
N THR A 257 -19.50 4.30 -13.44
CA THR A 257 -20.82 4.83 -13.75
C THR A 257 -20.75 6.24 -14.35
N PRO A 258 -21.77 6.72 -15.08
CA PRO A 258 -21.81 8.09 -15.60
C PRO A 258 -21.60 9.17 -14.53
N GLU A 259 -22.15 8.97 -13.33
CA GLU A 259 -22.01 9.89 -12.19
C GLU A 259 -20.55 9.97 -11.74
N LYS A 260 -19.86 8.82 -11.65
CA LYS A 260 -18.43 8.80 -11.33
C LYS A 260 -17.59 9.43 -12.43
N VAL A 261 -17.91 9.21 -13.71
CA VAL A 261 -17.19 9.87 -14.82
C VAL A 261 -17.36 11.38 -14.75
N GLN A 262 -18.56 11.88 -14.41
CA GLN A 262 -18.80 13.31 -14.20
C GLN A 262 -17.95 13.87 -13.04
N ALA A 263 -17.91 13.16 -11.91
CA ALA A 263 -17.05 13.53 -10.79
C ALA A 263 -15.56 13.55 -11.18
N LEU A 264 -15.09 12.54 -11.92
CA LEU A 264 -13.71 12.47 -12.40
C LEU A 264 -13.37 13.65 -13.32
N ARG A 265 -14.29 14.08 -14.19
CA ARG A 265 -14.11 15.28 -15.04
C ARG A 265 -14.01 16.55 -14.20
N ALA A 266 -14.88 16.71 -13.20
CA ALA A 266 -14.83 17.85 -12.29
C ALA A 266 -13.52 17.89 -11.49
N LEU A 267 -13.06 16.74 -10.98
CA LEU A 267 -11.77 16.63 -10.31
C LEU A 267 -10.59 16.91 -11.25
N ASN A 268 -10.66 16.44 -12.51
CA ASN A 268 -9.61 16.71 -13.49
C ASN A 268 -9.50 18.20 -13.82
N ALA A 269 -10.62 18.93 -13.92
CA ALA A 269 -10.59 20.38 -14.13
C ALA A 269 -9.86 21.12 -13.00
N ILE A 270 -10.07 20.71 -11.73
CA ILE A 270 -9.32 21.26 -10.58
C ILE A 270 -7.83 20.96 -10.71
N ALA A 271 -7.46 19.74 -11.12
CA ALA A 271 -6.06 19.37 -11.32
C ALA A 271 -5.40 20.18 -12.46
N GLU A 272 -6.10 20.40 -13.56
CA GLU A 272 -5.63 21.20 -14.70
C GLU A 272 -5.38 22.66 -14.33
N GLU A 273 -6.25 23.27 -13.51
CA GLU A 273 -6.04 24.63 -12.98
C GLU A 273 -4.76 24.74 -12.15
N ARG A 274 -4.34 23.63 -11.51
CA ARG A 274 -3.08 23.54 -10.75
C ARG A 274 -1.86 23.23 -11.61
N GLY A 275 -2.05 22.94 -12.91
CA GLY A 275 -0.98 22.41 -13.78
C GLY A 275 -0.50 21.01 -13.35
N GLU A 276 -1.36 20.24 -12.69
CA GLU A 276 -1.09 18.89 -12.20
C GLU A 276 -1.96 17.87 -12.97
N THR A 277 -1.51 16.62 -13.02
CA THR A 277 -2.39 15.53 -13.46
C THR A 277 -3.38 15.17 -12.35
N LEU A 278 -4.55 14.61 -12.71
CA LEU A 278 -5.52 14.11 -11.73
C LEU A 278 -4.89 13.11 -10.75
N ALA A 279 -3.97 12.27 -11.23
CA ALA A 279 -3.23 11.34 -10.39
C ALA A 279 -2.41 12.06 -9.31
N ARG A 280 -1.64 13.09 -9.69
CA ARG A 280 -0.83 13.88 -8.74
C ARG A 280 -1.70 14.58 -7.70
N MET A 281 -2.78 15.22 -8.12
CA MET A 281 -3.72 15.86 -7.19
C MET A 281 -4.35 14.84 -6.23
N ALA A 282 -4.74 13.66 -6.73
CA ALA A 282 -5.34 12.61 -5.92
C ALA A 282 -4.38 12.06 -4.84
N LEU A 283 -3.11 11.82 -5.19
CA LEU A 283 -2.09 11.39 -4.23
C LEU A 283 -1.81 12.49 -3.18
N LYS A 284 -1.72 13.76 -3.62
CA LYS A 284 -1.56 14.92 -2.73
C LYS A 284 -2.74 15.03 -1.75
N TRP A 285 -3.97 14.87 -2.24
CA TRP A 285 -5.18 14.91 -1.42
C TRP A 285 -5.19 13.84 -0.32
N VAL A 286 -4.70 12.64 -0.61
CA VAL A 286 -4.66 11.55 0.38
C VAL A 286 -3.80 11.91 1.60
N MET A 287 -2.74 12.70 1.42
CA MET A 287 -1.83 13.10 2.51
C MET A 287 -2.09 14.52 3.06
N ARG A 288 -3.16 15.19 2.62
CA ARG A 288 -3.40 16.62 2.84
C ARG A 288 -3.41 17.08 4.31
N ASP A 289 -3.79 16.21 5.24
CA ASP A 289 -3.98 16.55 6.65
C ASP A 289 -2.88 16.01 7.57
N GLY A 290 -1.80 15.48 6.99
CA GLY A 290 -0.62 15.00 7.73
C GLY A 290 -0.82 13.70 8.52
N ALA A 291 -2.04 13.14 8.57
CA ALA A 291 -2.32 11.89 9.28
C ALA A 291 -1.86 10.65 8.50
N VAL A 292 -1.79 10.73 7.17
CA VAL A 292 -1.30 9.65 6.32
C VAL A 292 0.22 9.77 6.17
N THR A 293 0.94 8.68 6.44
CA THR A 293 2.40 8.57 6.36
C THR A 293 2.88 8.33 4.93
N SER A 294 2.17 7.51 4.16
CA SER A 294 2.58 7.14 2.80
C SER A 294 1.37 6.78 1.92
N VAL A 295 1.50 6.97 0.61
CA VAL A 295 0.57 6.44 -0.39
C VAL A 295 1.17 5.20 -1.05
N LEU A 296 0.41 4.10 -1.07
CA LEU A 296 0.83 2.85 -1.69
C LEU A 296 0.30 2.75 -3.11
N VAL A 297 1.16 3.04 -4.07
CA VAL A 297 0.81 3.01 -5.50
C VAL A 297 1.13 1.65 -6.12
N GLY A 298 0.38 1.28 -7.15
CA GLY A 298 0.79 0.22 -8.08
C GLY A 298 1.22 0.85 -9.40
N ALA A 299 2.13 0.19 -10.12
CA ALA A 299 2.59 0.62 -11.44
C ALA A 299 2.71 -0.56 -12.39
N SER A 300 2.42 -0.35 -13.66
CA SER A 300 2.68 -1.31 -14.75
C SER A 300 3.87 -0.89 -15.61
N ARG A 301 4.25 0.39 -15.57
CA ARG A 301 5.40 0.95 -16.30
C ARG A 301 6.14 2.02 -15.46
N PRO A 302 7.46 2.20 -15.63
CA PRO A 302 8.28 3.18 -14.89
C PRO A 302 7.74 4.61 -14.88
N GLU A 303 7.15 5.07 -15.97
CA GLU A 303 6.69 6.45 -16.13
C GLU A 303 5.59 6.82 -15.12
N GLN A 304 4.80 5.84 -14.70
CA GLN A 304 3.79 6.05 -13.65
C GLN A 304 4.44 6.33 -12.28
N LEU A 305 5.58 5.71 -11.98
CA LEU A 305 6.31 5.95 -10.73
C LEU A 305 6.93 7.35 -10.73
N ILE A 306 7.52 7.73 -11.86
CA ILE A 306 8.08 9.08 -12.06
C ILE A 306 6.99 10.13 -11.85
N GLU A 307 5.82 9.96 -12.48
CA GLU A 307 4.71 10.90 -12.33
C GLU A 307 4.14 10.92 -10.90
N ASN A 308 3.96 9.75 -10.28
CA ASN A 308 3.45 9.66 -8.91
C ASN A 308 4.38 10.31 -7.87
N CYS A 309 5.71 10.19 -8.04
CA CYS A 309 6.67 10.82 -7.12
C CYS A 309 6.62 12.36 -7.18
N ARG A 310 6.19 12.92 -8.31
CA ARG A 310 6.01 14.37 -8.49
C ARG A 310 4.72 14.90 -7.83
N ALA A 311 3.89 14.04 -7.26
CA ALA A 311 2.64 14.44 -6.60
C ALA A 311 2.86 15.43 -5.46
N PHE A 312 4.02 15.39 -4.79
CA PHE A 312 4.33 16.25 -3.65
C PHE A 312 5.20 17.46 -4.02
N GLU A 313 5.47 17.67 -5.31
CA GLU A 313 5.99 18.94 -5.82
C GLU A 313 4.88 20.02 -5.81
N GLY A 314 5.28 21.28 -5.67
CA GLY A 314 4.36 22.42 -5.73
C GLY A 314 3.56 22.69 -4.45
N SER A 315 2.59 23.61 -4.54
CA SER A 315 1.81 24.07 -3.39
C SER A 315 0.88 22.98 -2.82
N PRO A 316 0.61 22.98 -1.50
CA PRO A 316 -0.48 22.20 -0.91
C PRO A 316 -1.85 22.52 -1.53
N LEU A 317 -2.86 21.69 -1.21
CA LEU A 317 -4.25 21.99 -1.56
C LEU A 317 -4.81 23.06 -0.62
N GLY A 318 -5.37 24.13 -1.18
CA GLY A 318 -6.05 25.18 -0.44
C GLY A 318 -7.48 24.81 -0.06
N GLU A 319 -8.07 25.56 0.88
CA GLU A 319 -9.42 25.29 1.39
C GLU A 319 -10.49 25.30 0.29
N GLU A 320 -10.42 26.25 -0.64
CA GLU A 320 -11.35 26.33 -1.77
C GLU A 320 -11.29 25.08 -2.66
N GLU A 321 -10.10 24.56 -2.93
CA GLU A 321 -9.90 23.36 -3.73
C GLU A 321 -10.47 22.13 -3.01
N LEU A 322 -10.29 22.06 -1.68
CA LEU A 322 -10.87 20.97 -0.88
C LEU A 322 -12.39 20.99 -0.89
N VAL A 323 -13.02 22.16 -0.76
CA VAL A 323 -14.47 22.32 -0.88
C VAL A 323 -14.96 21.89 -2.27
N ARG A 324 -14.24 22.26 -3.33
CA ARG A 324 -14.58 21.85 -4.71
C ARG A 324 -14.42 20.33 -4.92
N ILE A 325 -13.40 19.70 -4.34
CA ILE A 325 -13.19 18.24 -4.38
C ILE A 325 -14.33 17.51 -3.65
N ASP A 326 -14.73 18.01 -2.47
CA ASP A 326 -15.85 17.45 -1.71
C ASP A 326 -17.17 17.60 -2.48
N ALA A 327 -17.43 18.76 -3.09
CA ALA A 327 -18.60 18.99 -3.92
C ALA A 327 -18.60 18.09 -5.18
N ALA A 328 -17.45 17.87 -5.82
CA ALA A 328 -17.32 17.03 -7.01
C ALA A 328 -17.62 15.54 -6.73
N THR A 329 -17.49 15.11 -5.47
CA THR A 329 -17.70 13.72 -5.07
C THR A 329 -18.93 13.52 -4.18
N ALA A 330 -19.73 14.58 -3.98
CA ALA A 330 -20.94 14.53 -3.17
C ALA A 330 -21.96 13.55 -3.76
N GLY A 331 -22.39 12.58 -2.95
CA GLY A 331 -23.39 11.59 -3.33
C GLY A 331 -22.86 10.33 -4.04
N LEU A 332 -21.53 10.17 -4.14
CA LEU A 332 -20.89 8.94 -4.64
C LEU A 332 -20.69 7.84 -3.59
#